data_AF-A0A3P7E512-F1
#
_entry.id   AF-A0A3P7E512-F1
#
_cell.length_a   1.000
_cell.length_b   1.000
_cell.length_c   1.000
_cell.angle_alpha   90.00
_cell.angle_beta   90.00
_cell.angle_gamma   90.00
#
_symmetry.space_group_name_H-M   'P 1'
#
loop_
_entity.id
_entity.type
_entity.pdbx_description
1 polymer ?
#
loop_
_entity_poly.entity_id
_entity_poly.type
_entity_poly.pdbx_seq_one_letter_code
_entity_poly.pdbx_strand_id
1 'polypeptide(L)' 'MQSSNPNNIQSSVLQQHEKQHENMMTKSENGKLILNACNPHSIKNECLWNERCVPIIEGHFRGLCIPASLRNAIINN' A
#
# COMPACT_ATOMS: atom_id res chain seq x y z
N MET A 1 24.17 32.80 -19.23
CA MET A 1 24.27 31.38 -18.84
C MET A 1 22.85 30.84 -18.78
N GLN A 2 22.50 29.93 -19.69
CA GLN A 2 21.16 29.35 -19.77
C GLN A 2 21.04 28.22 -18.75
N SER A 3 20.32 28.46 -17.67
CA SER A 3 20.00 27.45 -16.65
C SER A 3 18.76 26.69 -17.09
N SER A 4 18.94 25.60 -17.83
CA SER A 4 17.85 24.68 -18.18
C SER A 4 17.33 24.02 -16.90
N ASN A 5 16.12 24.38 -16.48
CA ASN A 5 15.46 23.88 -15.28
C ASN A 5 14.90 22.46 -15.55
N PRO A 6 15.42 21.38 -14.92
CA PRO A 6 15.02 20.00 -15.24
C PRO A 6 13.76 19.51 -14.51
N ASN A 7 13.12 20.35 -13.70
CA ASN A 7 12.11 19.88 -12.73
C ASN A 7 10.71 19.59 -13.31
N ASN A 8 10.49 19.69 -14.61
CA ASN A 8 9.15 19.49 -15.19
C ASN A 8 8.92 18.07 -15.76
N ILE A 9 9.92 17.19 -15.75
CA ILE A 9 9.77 15.82 -16.31
C ILE A 9 9.35 14.81 -15.23
N GLN A 10 9.68 15.03 -13.95
CA GLN A 10 9.34 14.05 -12.91
C GLN A 10 7.86 14.05 -12.52
N SER A 11 7.15 15.18 -12.60
CA SER A 11 5.74 15.25 -12.20
C SER A 11 4.80 14.52 -13.15
N SER A 12 5.13 14.41 -14.45
CA SER A 12 4.30 13.72 -15.43
C SER A 12 4.39 12.19 -15.31
N VAL A 13 5.55 11.65 -14.91
CA VAL A 13 5.73 10.20 -14.71
C VAL A 13 4.96 9.70 -13.48
N LEU A 14 4.91 10.48 -12.40
CA LEU A 14 4.14 10.15 -11.20
C LEU A 14 2.62 10.18 -11.46
N GLN A 15 2.11 11.17 -12.20
CA GLN A 15 0.68 11.26 -12.50
C GLN A 15 0.19 10.19 -13.48
N GLN A 16 1.04 9.69 -14.38
CA GLN A 16 0.65 8.57 -15.24
C GLN A 16 0.53 7.24 -14.48
N HIS A 17 1.31 7.05 -13.41
CA HIS A 17 1.19 5.87 -12.56
C HIS A 17 -0.09 5.86 -11.72
N GLU A 18 -0.63 7.03 -11.35
CA GLU A 18 -1.91 7.09 -10.61
C GLU A 18 -3.11 6.73 -11.50
N LYS A 19 -3.13 7.20 -12.76
CA LYS A 19 -4.27 6.95 -13.66
C LYS A 19 -4.39 5.52 -14.18
N GLN A 20 -3.31 4.76 -14.28
CA GLN A 20 -3.41 3.35 -14.69
C GLN A 20 -3.89 2.42 -13.58
N HIS A 21 -3.85 2.83 -12.31
CA HIS A 21 -4.32 2.00 -11.21
C HIS A 21 -5.83 2.16 -10.91
N GLU A 22 -6.43 3.31 -11.23
CA GLU A 22 -7.87 3.51 -10.99
C GLU A 22 -8.76 2.62 -11.87
N ASN A 23 -8.35 2.31 -13.10
CA ASN A 23 -9.19 1.56 -14.05
C ASN A 23 -9.21 0.03 -13.82
N MET A 24 -8.35 -0.53 -12.95
CA MET A 24 -8.41 -1.95 -12.57
C MET A 24 -9.21 -2.21 -11.29
N MET A 25 -9.67 -1.16 -10.61
CA MET A 25 -10.61 -1.27 -9.48
C MET A 25 -12.05 -1.42 -9.97
N THR A 26 -12.26 -2.03 -11.15
CA THR A 26 -13.55 -2.56 -11.59
C THR A 26 -14.07 -3.52 -10.54
N LYS A 27 -14.83 -2.95 -9.60
CA LYS A 27 -15.93 -3.51 -8.81
C LYS A 27 -15.99 -5.04 -8.85
N SER A 28 -14.95 -5.70 -8.33
CA SER A 28 -15.02 -7.12 -8.05
C SER A 28 -15.87 -7.21 -6.79
N GLU A 29 -17.19 -7.24 -6.97
CA GLU A 29 -18.20 -7.16 -5.89
C GLU A 29 -18.02 -8.24 -4.81
N ASN A 30 -17.13 -9.23 -5.03
CA ASN A 30 -16.74 -10.25 -4.06
C ASN A 30 -15.21 -10.47 -3.99
N GLY A 31 -14.41 -9.42 -4.19
CA GLY A 31 -12.95 -9.51 -4.06
C GLY A 31 -12.56 -9.94 -2.65
N LYS A 32 -12.27 -11.23 -2.45
CA LYS A 32 -11.75 -11.74 -1.18
C LYS A 32 -10.41 -11.06 -0.94
N LEU A 33 -10.35 -10.19 0.06
CA LEU A 33 -9.11 -9.59 0.49
C LEU A 33 -8.29 -10.67 1.21
N ILE A 34 -7.14 -11.02 0.65
CA ILE A 34 -6.21 -11.99 1.25
C ILE A 34 -5.18 -11.19 2.04
N LEU A 35 -5.18 -11.37 3.36
CA LEU A 35 -4.18 -10.80 4.26
C LEU A 35 -3.14 -11.88 4.60
N ASN A 36 -1.86 -11.54 4.48
CA ASN A 36 -0.78 -12.40 4.93
C ASN A 36 -0.60 -12.29 6.44
N ALA A 37 -0.30 -13.42 7.09
CA ALA A 37 0.09 -13.43 8.48
C ALA A 37 1.52 -12.89 8.64
N CYS A 38 1.78 -12.22 9.76
CA CYS A 38 3.11 -11.77 10.15
C CYS A 38 3.31 -11.92 11.65
N ASN A 39 4.56 -11.94 12.09
CA ASN A 39 4.90 -11.78 13.50
C ASN A 39 5.31 -10.33 13.80
N PRO A 40 4.53 -9.57 14.59
CA PRO A 40 4.82 -8.17 14.91
C PRO A 40 6.08 -7.98 15.76
N HIS A 41 6.59 -9.05 16.37
CA HIS A 41 7.84 -9.07 17.13
C HIS A 41 9.03 -9.61 16.33
N SER A 42 8.84 -9.95 15.05
CA SER A 42 9.91 -10.42 14.18
C SER A 42 10.90 -9.28 13.89
N ILE A 43 12.20 -9.57 13.98
CA ILE A 43 13.25 -8.62 13.59
C ILE A 43 13.22 -8.39 12.07
N LYS A 44 12.84 -9.42 11.31
CA LYS A 44 12.71 -9.34 9.85
C LYS A 44 11.29 -8.90 9.52
N ASN A 45 11.16 -7.92 8.63
CA ASN A 45 9.86 -7.56 8.11
C ASN A 45 9.34 -8.69 7.19
N GLU A 46 8.18 -9.25 7.55
CA GLU A 46 7.51 -10.31 6.81
C GLU A 46 6.49 -9.76 5.80
N CYS A 47 6.14 -8.48 5.93
CA CYS A 47 5.20 -7.81 5.06
C CYS A 47 5.88 -7.18 3.85
N LEU A 48 5.09 -6.90 2.81
CA LEU A 48 5.56 -6.12 1.67
C LEU A 48 5.95 -4.69 2.09
N TRP A 49 6.71 -4.02 1.24
CA TRP A 49 7.26 -2.68 1.52
C TRP A 49 6.18 -1.60 1.79
N ASN A 50 4.96 -1.80 1.27
CA ASN A 50 3.81 -0.91 1.42
C ASN A 50 2.77 -1.43 2.44
N GLU A 51 3.14 -2.45 3.22
CA GLU A 51 2.31 -3.07 4.24
C GLU A 51 2.89 -2.81 5.64
N ARG A 52 2.04 -2.91 6.65
CA ARG A 52 2.46 -2.90 8.06
C ARG A 52 1.91 -4.10 8.78
N CYS A 53 2.77 -4.75 9.58
CA CYS A 53 2.32 -5.82 10.45
C CYS A 53 1.53 -5.23 11.63
N VAL A 54 0.25 -5.57 11.73
CA VAL A 54 -0.63 -5.13 12.82
C VAL A 54 -0.95 -6.33 13.70
N PRO A 55 -0.66 -6.29 15.02
CA PRO A 55 -0.97 -7.40 15.92
C PRO A 55 -2.47 -7.65 15.98
N ILE A 56 -2.85 -8.93 16.05
CA ILE A 56 -4.25 -9.33 16.30
C ILE A 56 -4.45 -9.59 17.80
N ILE A 57 -5.67 -9.34 18.30
CA ILE A 57 -6.00 -9.48 19.72
C ILE A 57 -5.78 -10.93 20.19
N GLU A 58 -6.07 -11.91 19.34
CA GLU A 58 -6.01 -13.35 19.67
C GLU A 58 -4.61 -13.96 19.60
N GLY A 59 -3.54 -13.15 19.62
CA GLY A 59 -2.20 -13.68 19.75
C GLY A 59 -1.12 -12.61 19.61
N HIS A 60 -0.41 -12.34 20.70
CA HIS A 60 0.67 -11.34 20.72
C HIS A 60 1.76 -11.56 19.65
N PHE A 61 2.02 -12.81 19.30
CA PHE A 61 3.02 -13.18 18.29
C PHE A 61 2.46 -13.30 16.87
N ARG A 62 1.20 -12.90 16.67
CA ARG A 62 0.52 -12.98 15.39
C ARG A 62 -0.05 -11.61 15.03
N GLY A 63 0.08 -11.29 13.76
CA GLY A 63 -0.43 -10.09 13.15
C GLY A 63 -0.82 -10.34 11.71
N LEU A 64 -1.36 -9.30 11.10
CA LEU A 64 -1.72 -9.29 9.69
C LEU A 64 -0.97 -8.18 8.99
N CYS A 65 -0.45 -8.47 7.80
CA CYS A 65 0.13 -7.47 6.92
C CYS A 65 -0.98 -6.65 6.29
N ILE A 66 -1.17 -5.42 6.76
CA ILE A 66 -2.20 -4.52 6.28
C ILE A 66 -1.62 -3.57 5.23
N PRO A 67 -2.10 -3.59 3.98
CA PRO A 67 -1.63 -2.65 2.96
C PRO A 67 -2.10 -1.22 3.25
N ALA A 68 -1.26 -0.25 2.94
CA ALA A 68 -1.57 1.16 3.14
C ALA A 68 -2.86 1.60 2.41
N SER A 69 -3.13 1.01 1.24
CA SER A 69 -4.37 1.25 0.49
C SER A 69 -5.62 0.85 1.26
N LEU A 70 -5.60 -0.30 1.97
CA LEU A 70 -6.72 -0.73 2.81
C LEU A 70 -6.92 0.22 3.98
N ARG A 71 -5.84 0.65 4.63
CA ARG A 71 -5.92 1.65 5.71
C ARG A 71 -6.55 2.95 5.21
N ASN A 72 -6.15 3.43 4.04
CA ASN A 72 -6.69 4.66 3.46
C ASN A 72 -8.15 4.49 3.03
N ALA A 73 -8.53 3.32 2.52
CA ALA A 73 -9.92 3.03 2.19
C ALA A 73 -10.82 3.05 3.43
N ILE A 74 -10.36 2.57 4.59
CA ILE A 74 -11.17 2.58 5.83
C ILE A 74 -11.32 4.00 6.38
N ILE A 75 -10.26 4.82 6.36
CA ILE A 75 -10.26 6.16 6.97
C ILE A 75 -11.04 7.18 6.13
N ASN A 76 -11.03 7.04 4.81
CA ASN A 76 -11.62 8.01 3.88
C ASN A 76 -13.04 7.62 3.40
N ASN A 77 -13.66 6.58 3.97
CA ASN A 77 -15.10 6.28 3.81
C ASN A 77 -15.90 7.00 4.89
#